data_AF-A0A7S1CFC4-F1
#
_entry.id   AF-A0A7S1CFC4-F1
#
_cell.length_a   1.000
_cell.length_b   1.000
_cell.length_c   1.000
_cell.angle_alpha   90.00
_cell.angle_beta   90.00
_cell.angle_gamma   90.00
#
_symmetry.space_group_name_H-M   'P 1'
#
loop_
_entity.id
_entity.type
_entity.pdbx_description
1 polymer ?
#
loop_
_entity_poly.entity_id
_entity_poly.type
_entity_poly.pdbx_seq_one_letter_code
_entity_poly.pdbx_strand_id
1 'polypeptide(L)'
;VATTQYAPPAISGVAGGGALSTAGSEFVTLTGSNFGPNEVWNTPLTAVYGGAGDSFEKYTATGCTIIAANTMRCTSAAGSGANHQWKVTVGGQESTPSGAGQTTSYAAPSISGVSDGAT
;
A
#
# COMPACT_ATOMS: atom_id res chain seq x y z
N VAL A 1 30.27 -11.33 18.62
CA VAL A 1 28.80 -11.34 18.79
C VAL A 1 28.19 -10.95 17.46
N ALA A 2 27.65 -11.90 16.71
CA ALA A 2 26.98 -11.60 15.44
C ALA A 2 25.54 -11.16 15.75
N THR A 3 25.26 -9.88 15.67
CA THR A 3 23.89 -9.39 15.74
C THR A 3 23.27 -9.67 14.37
N THR A 4 22.49 -10.74 14.25
CA THR A 4 21.57 -10.91 13.11
C THR A 4 20.41 -9.93 13.27
N GLN A 5 20.71 -8.64 13.18
CA GLN A 5 19.69 -7.62 12.97
C GLN A 5 19.42 -7.63 11.48
N TYR A 6 18.28 -8.21 11.09
CA TYR A 6 17.77 -8.00 9.75
C TYR A 6 17.54 -6.50 9.58
N ALA A 7 17.94 -5.95 8.44
CA ALA A 7 17.65 -4.56 8.14
C ALA A 7 16.13 -4.38 7.97
N PRO A 8 15.57 -3.23 8.39
CA PRO A 8 14.15 -2.96 8.20
C PRO A 8 13.78 -2.94 6.72
N PRO A 9 12.51 -3.27 6.37
CA PRO A 9 12.03 -3.18 5.00
C PRO A 9 12.04 -1.71 4.55
N ALA A 10 12.31 -1.48 3.26
CA ALA A 10 12.26 -0.14 2.68
C ALA A 10 11.51 -0.17 1.35
N ILE A 11 10.65 0.82 1.11
CA ILE A 11 9.88 0.94 -0.14
C ILE A 11 10.60 1.93 -1.05
N SER A 12 10.88 1.51 -2.29
CA SER A 12 11.49 2.33 -3.33
C SER A 12 10.56 2.62 -4.52
N GLY A 13 9.46 1.87 -4.64
CA GLY A 13 8.52 2.01 -5.74
C GLY A 13 7.13 1.52 -5.38
N VAL A 14 6.12 2.18 -5.96
CA VAL A 14 4.70 1.83 -5.84
C VAL A 14 4.09 1.91 -7.23
N ALA A 15 3.45 0.83 -7.66
CA ALA A 15 2.84 0.70 -8.98
C ALA A 15 1.42 0.12 -8.89
N GLY A 16 0.58 0.43 -9.88
CA GLY A 16 -0.79 -0.11 -9.97
C GLY A 16 -1.86 0.67 -9.21
N GLY A 17 -1.60 1.92 -8.79
CA GLY A 17 -2.58 2.70 -8.03
C GLY A 17 -2.70 4.17 -8.39
N GLY A 18 -2.59 4.55 -9.67
CA GLY A 18 -2.82 5.94 -10.08
C GLY A 18 -4.30 6.36 -10.08
N ALA A 19 -5.23 5.41 -10.23
CA ALA A 19 -6.67 5.64 -10.26
C ALA A 19 -7.43 4.39 -9.80
N LEU A 20 -7.26 4.03 -8.53
CA LEU A 20 -7.92 2.88 -7.92
C LEU A 20 -9.44 3.07 -7.87
N SER A 21 -10.22 2.00 -8.07
CA SER A 21 -11.65 2.03 -7.77
C SER A 21 -11.87 2.34 -6.29
N THR A 22 -12.84 3.20 -5.96
CA THR A 22 -13.20 3.50 -4.55
C THR A 22 -13.71 2.29 -3.80
N ALA A 23 -14.19 1.26 -4.52
CA ALA A 23 -14.53 -0.04 -3.95
C ALA A 23 -13.29 -0.86 -3.51
N GLY A 24 -12.09 -0.45 -3.89
CA GLY A 24 -10.85 -1.17 -3.64
C GLY A 24 -10.72 -2.42 -4.50
N SER A 25 -10.08 -3.45 -3.95
CA SER A 25 -9.89 -4.77 -4.57
C SER A 25 -8.94 -4.80 -5.78
N GLU A 26 -8.15 -3.75 -5.97
CA GLU A 26 -7.17 -3.65 -7.05
C GLU A 26 -5.77 -4.00 -6.54
N PHE A 27 -4.94 -4.60 -7.40
CA PHE A 27 -3.58 -4.96 -7.03
C PHE A 27 -2.63 -3.76 -7.06
N VAL A 28 -1.93 -3.55 -5.94
CA VAL A 28 -0.83 -2.60 -5.81
C VAL A 28 0.47 -3.37 -5.63
N THR A 29 1.48 -3.03 -6.44
CA THR A 29 2.81 -3.62 -6.35
C THR A 29 3.76 -2.65 -5.67
N LEU A 30 4.34 -3.08 -4.57
CA LEU A 30 5.36 -2.36 -3.81
C LEU A 30 6.72 -2.99 -4.13
N THR A 31 7.68 -2.18 -4.56
CA THR A 31 9.07 -2.61 -4.76
C THR A 31 9.95 -1.96 -3.72
N GLY A 32 11.02 -2.66 -3.32
CA GLY A 32 11.80 -2.24 -2.17
C GLY A 32 13.02 -3.10 -1.88
N SER A 33 13.42 -3.14 -0.62
CA SER A 33 14.48 -4.01 -0.12
C SER A 33 14.10 -4.61 1.24
N ASN A 34 14.78 -5.70 1.60
CA ASN A 34 14.60 -6.41 2.88
C ASN A 34 13.16 -6.87 3.16
N PHE A 35 12.36 -7.17 2.12
CA PHE A 35 11.03 -7.75 2.32
C PHE A 35 11.09 -9.20 2.77
N GLY A 36 12.27 -9.83 2.71
CA GLY A 36 12.47 -11.23 3.07
C GLY A 36 12.31 -12.15 1.86
N PRO A 37 12.64 -13.44 2.00
CA PRO A 37 12.54 -14.40 0.91
C PRO A 37 11.09 -14.57 0.46
N ASN A 38 10.92 -14.98 -0.80
CA ASN A 38 9.63 -15.47 -1.27
C ASN A 38 9.24 -16.67 -0.40
N GLU A 39 7.99 -16.68 0.09
CA GLU A 39 7.45 -17.79 0.90
C GLU A 39 8.02 -17.94 2.32
N VAL A 40 7.92 -16.90 3.16
CA VAL A 40 7.98 -17.16 4.61
C VAL A 40 6.59 -17.53 5.12
N TRP A 41 6.33 -18.84 5.11
CA TRP A 41 5.24 -19.46 5.85
C TRP A 41 5.23 -18.91 7.29
N ASN A 42 4.20 -18.15 7.66
CA ASN A 42 3.97 -17.58 8.99
C ASN A 42 4.73 -16.29 9.37
N THR A 43 5.31 -15.54 8.44
CA THR A 43 5.73 -14.16 8.77
C THR A 43 4.52 -13.23 8.74
N PRO A 44 4.21 -12.52 9.84
CA PRO A 44 3.16 -11.51 9.82
C PRO A 44 3.55 -10.42 8.83
N LEU A 45 2.69 -10.21 7.83
CA LEU A 45 2.87 -9.25 6.76
C LEU A 45 1.65 -8.33 6.73
N THR A 46 1.88 -7.05 7.00
CA THR A 46 0.84 -6.03 6.91
C THR A 46 1.33 -4.86 6.07
N ALA A 47 0.40 -4.22 5.37
CA ALA A 47 0.66 -2.98 4.67
C ALA A 47 -0.49 -2.01 4.94
N VAL A 48 -0.13 -0.77 5.25
CA VAL A 48 -1.06 0.31 5.50
C VAL A 48 -0.71 1.49 4.61
N TYR A 49 -1.72 2.27 4.24
CA TYR A 49 -1.53 3.44 3.41
C TYR A 49 -2.54 4.53 3.72
N GLY A 50 -2.16 5.77 3.43
CA GLY A 50 -3.00 6.93 3.68
C GLY A 50 -2.29 8.23 3.38
N GLY A 51 -2.96 9.35 3.67
CA GLY A 51 -2.42 10.68 3.37
C GLY A 51 -1.16 10.99 4.20
N ALA A 52 -0.33 11.88 3.68
CA ALA A 52 0.87 12.37 4.37
C ALA A 52 0.55 12.85 5.80
N GLY A 53 1.49 12.63 6.74
CA GLY A 53 1.34 13.01 8.16
C GLY A 53 0.70 11.90 9.01
N ASP A 54 -0.07 12.23 10.04
CA ASP A 54 -0.63 11.25 11.00
C ASP A 54 -1.70 10.30 10.41
N SER A 55 -1.98 10.38 9.11
CA SER A 55 -3.02 9.61 8.43
C SER A 55 -2.51 8.44 7.58
N PHE A 56 -1.23 8.07 7.68
CA PHE A 56 -0.63 6.96 6.93
C PHE A 56 -1.30 5.60 7.15
N GLU A 57 -2.00 5.42 8.26
CA GLU A 57 -2.61 4.14 8.65
C GLU A 57 -4.12 4.10 8.39
N LYS A 58 -4.63 5.07 7.62
CA LYS A 58 -6.06 5.20 7.33
C LYS A 58 -6.65 3.96 6.67
N TYR A 59 -5.90 3.32 5.78
CA TYR A 59 -6.33 2.13 5.05
C TYR A 59 -5.37 0.97 5.33
N THR A 60 -5.94 -0.21 5.56
CA THR A 60 -5.18 -1.46 5.69
C THR A 60 -5.37 -2.28 4.42
N ALA A 61 -4.28 -2.53 3.69
CA ALA A 61 -4.31 -3.39 2.52
C ALA A 61 -4.46 -4.86 2.94
N THR A 62 -5.07 -5.66 2.06
CA THR A 62 -5.34 -7.08 2.31
C THR A 62 -4.57 -7.96 1.33
N GLY A 63 -4.47 -9.26 1.62
CA GLY A 63 -3.87 -10.23 0.67
C GLY A 63 -2.40 -9.94 0.29
N CYS A 64 -1.65 -9.24 1.14
CA CYS A 64 -0.26 -8.94 0.88
C CYS A 64 0.58 -10.22 0.78
N THR A 65 1.39 -10.32 -0.28
CA THR A 65 2.28 -11.45 -0.54
C THR A 65 3.60 -10.96 -1.10
N ILE A 66 4.70 -11.59 -0.66
CA ILE A 66 6.04 -11.34 -1.19
C ILE A 66 6.21 -12.25 -2.41
N ILE A 67 6.18 -11.67 -3.60
CA ILE A 67 6.30 -12.40 -4.87
C ILE A 67 7.75 -12.50 -5.35
N ALA A 68 8.63 -11.64 -4.84
CA ALA A 68 10.08 -11.72 -4.97
C ALA A 68 10.75 -11.03 -3.77
N ALA A 69 12.04 -11.27 -3.53
CA ALA A 69 12.74 -10.76 -2.35
C ALA A 69 12.69 -9.22 -2.17
N ASN A 70 12.41 -8.49 -3.25
CA ASN A 70 12.29 -7.04 -3.31
C ASN A 70 10.91 -6.56 -3.78
N THR A 71 9.93 -7.46 -3.93
CA THR A 71 8.64 -7.15 -4.54
C THR A 71 7.50 -7.77 -3.73
N MET A 72 6.60 -6.91 -3.27
CA MET A 72 5.39 -7.24 -2.56
C MET A 72 4.17 -6.85 -3.40
N ARG A 73 3.14 -7.68 -3.39
CA ARG A 73 1.84 -7.37 -3.99
C ARG A 73 0.76 -7.41 -2.93
N CYS A 74 -0.02 -6.36 -2.85
CA CYS A 74 -1.14 -6.21 -1.93
C CYS A 74 -2.41 -5.84 -2.69
N THR A 75 -3.56 -6.04 -2.06
CA THR A 75 -4.87 -5.63 -2.55
C THR A 75 -5.33 -4.38 -1.81
N SER A 76 -5.75 -3.36 -2.55
CA SER A 76 -6.27 -2.12 -1.96
C SER A 76 -7.58 -2.36 -1.21
N ALA A 77 -7.75 -1.67 -0.09
CA ALA A 77 -9.03 -1.56 0.59
C ALA A 77 -9.98 -0.63 -0.18
N ALA A 78 -11.27 -0.63 0.20
CA ALA A 78 -12.17 0.44 -0.21
C ALA A 78 -11.70 1.77 0.40
N GLY A 79 -11.79 2.86 -0.35
CA GLY A 79 -11.31 4.15 0.12
C GLY A 79 -11.47 5.28 -0.87
N SER A 80 -10.89 6.42 -0.50
CA SER A 80 -10.96 7.66 -1.24
C SER A 80 -9.74 8.54 -0.99
N GLY A 81 -9.48 9.46 -1.91
CA GLY A 81 -8.41 10.44 -1.80
C GLY A 81 -7.24 10.12 -2.72
N ALA A 82 -6.16 10.90 -2.57
CA ALA A 82 -4.99 10.85 -3.43
C ALA A 82 -3.70 10.93 -2.61
N ASN A 83 -2.58 10.63 -3.27
CA ASN A 83 -1.22 10.74 -2.71
C ASN A 83 -1.02 9.89 -1.45
N HIS A 84 -1.58 8.68 -1.43
CA HIS A 84 -1.41 7.77 -0.31
C HIS A 84 -0.01 7.18 -0.30
N GLN A 85 0.74 7.45 0.76
CA GLN A 85 2.04 6.82 1.00
C GLN A 85 1.82 5.50 1.75
N TRP A 86 2.71 4.55 1.49
CA TRP A 86 2.60 3.18 1.98
C TRP A 86 3.63 2.92 3.07
N LYS A 87 3.24 2.13 4.07
CA LYS A 87 4.13 1.59 5.09
C LYS A 87 3.88 0.09 5.19
N VAL A 88 4.94 -0.70 5.25
CA VAL A 88 4.85 -2.15 5.37
C VAL A 88 5.48 -2.62 6.67
N THR A 89 4.91 -3.66 7.25
CA THR A 89 5.48 -4.37 8.40
C THR A 89 5.75 -5.81 7.99
N VAL A 90 7.00 -6.24 8.11
CA VAL A 90 7.45 -7.58 7.76
C VAL A 90 8.09 -8.19 9.00
N GLY A 91 7.50 -9.26 9.55
CA GLY A 91 8.08 -9.97 10.70
C GLY A 91 8.26 -9.08 11.93
N GLY A 92 7.37 -8.10 12.12
CA GLY A 92 7.42 -7.12 13.20
C GLY A 92 8.33 -5.92 12.95
N GLN A 93 9.01 -5.83 11.79
CA GLN A 93 9.81 -4.66 11.42
C GLN A 93 9.03 -3.75 10.48
N GLU A 94 8.90 -2.48 10.86
CA GLU A 94 8.23 -1.47 10.04
C GLU A 94 9.19 -0.76 9.09
N SER A 95 8.68 -0.42 7.91
CA SER A 95 9.38 0.46 6.96
C SER A 95 9.18 1.93 7.32
N THR A 96 10.02 2.79 6.78
CA THR A 96 9.63 4.18 6.58
C THR A 96 8.50 4.27 5.56
N PRO A 97 7.63 5.30 5.60
CA PRO A 97 6.66 5.54 4.55
C PRO A 97 7.33 5.68 3.17
N SER A 98 6.67 5.22 2.12
CA SER A 98 7.12 5.42 0.73
C SER A 98 7.28 6.91 0.42
N GLY A 99 8.13 7.28 -0.54
CA GLY A 99 8.35 8.68 -0.90
C GLY A 99 7.10 9.35 -1.51
N ALA A 100 7.05 10.68 -1.50
CA ALA A 100 5.93 11.46 -2.04
C ALA A 100 5.62 11.19 -3.53
N GLY A 101 6.61 10.74 -4.31
CA GLY A 101 6.44 10.30 -5.69
C GLY A 101 6.08 8.82 -5.87
N GLN A 102 5.97 8.06 -4.77
CA GLN A 102 5.62 6.64 -4.75
C GLN A 102 4.33 6.46 -3.96
N THR A 103 3.23 6.93 -4.55
CA THR A 103 1.92 6.97 -3.90
C THR A 103 0.84 6.30 -4.74
N THR A 104 -0.29 6.05 -4.10
CA THR A 104 -1.51 5.63 -4.79
C THR A 104 -2.66 6.63 -4.57
N SER A 105 -3.59 6.68 -5.51
CA SER A 105 -4.76 7.54 -5.49
C SER A 105 -5.98 6.76 -5.98
N TYR A 106 -7.12 7.04 -5.39
CA TYR A 106 -8.40 6.57 -5.91
C TYR A 106 -8.87 7.48 -7.06
N ALA A 107 -9.68 6.91 -7.95
CA ALA A 107 -10.29 7.63 -9.04
C ALA A 107 -11.14 8.79 -8.49
N ALA A 108 -11.00 9.96 -9.13
CA ALA A 108 -11.85 11.10 -8.83
C ALA A 108 -13.30 10.76 -9.20
N PRO A 109 -14.30 11.23 -8.42
CA PRO A 109 -15.70 11.05 -8.78
C PRO A 109 -15.98 11.78 -10.11
N SER A 110 -16.81 11.19 -10.96
CA SER A 110 -17.36 11.86 -12.15
C SER A 110 -18.87 11.96 -12.02
N ILE A 111 -19.41 13.16 -12.23
CA ILE A 111 -20.87 13.41 -12.25
C ILE A 111 -21.29 13.44 -13.71
N SER A 112 -22.08 12.46 -14.15
CA SER A 112 -22.54 12.35 -15.55
C SER A 112 -23.95 12.92 -15.78
N GLY A 113 -24.61 13.44 -14.74
CA GLY A 113 -25.91 14.09 -14.87
C GLY A 113 -26.46 14.55 -13.52
N VAL A 114 -27.16 15.68 -13.54
CA VAL A 114 -28.00 16.15 -12.44
C VAL A 114 -29.40 16.23 -13.02
N SER A 115 -30.36 15.56 -12.40
CA SER A 115 -31.78 15.64 -12.77
C SER A 115 -32.54 16.31 -11.64
N ASP A 116 -33.18 17.43 -11.94
CA ASP A 116 -34.04 18.11 -10.98
C ASP A 116 -35.35 17.33 -10.84
N GLY A 117 -35.62 16.84 -9.62
CA GLY A 117 -36.87 16.17 -9.26
C GLY A 117 -38.02 17.15 -9.07
N ALA A 118 -38.31 17.96 -10.08
CA ALA A 118 -39.46 18.86 -10.08
C ALA A 118 -40.62 18.22 -10.87
N THR A 119 -41.60 17.69 -10.13
CA THR A 119 -42.98 17.46 -10.61
C THR A 119 -43.93 18.19 -9.70
#